data_AF-A0A4Q3YDE5-F1
#
_entry.id   AF-A0A4Q3YDE5-F1
#
_cell.length_a   1.000
_cell.length_b   1.000
_cell.length_c   1.000
_cell.angle_alpha   90.00
_cell.angle_beta   90.00
_cell.angle_gamma   90.00
#
_symmetry.space_group_name_H-M   'P 1'
#
loop_
_entity.id
_entity.type
_entity.pdbx_description
1 polymer ?
#
loop_
_entity_poly.entity_id
_entity_poly.type
_entity_poly.pdbx_seq_one_letter_code
_entity_poly.pdbx_strand_id
1 'polypeptide(L)'
;MVDLIERTPWGWTTVENVCVEQVRYFTFNDEMDIMFSDIAELDEPLVYRVHEYSSYSITMEIDGETRMTDEGVPVVWELRFGGPDGICWRATHWSFFDCSPFLVRCPELSPTS
;
A
#
# COMPACT_ATOMS: atom_id res chain seq x y z
N MET A 1 2.55 14.07 -25.72
CA MET A 1 3.17 12.81 -25.27
C MET A 1 2.43 12.49 -23.99
N VAL A 2 1.44 11.59 -24.05
CA VAL A 2 0.67 11.20 -22.88
C VAL A 2 1.51 10.12 -22.24
N ASP A 3 2.20 10.45 -21.15
CA ASP A 3 2.87 9.45 -20.35
C ASP A 3 1.82 8.42 -19.95
N LEU A 4 1.93 7.21 -20.52
CA LEU A 4 1.31 6.05 -19.92
C LEU A 4 1.91 6.00 -18.52
N ILE A 5 1.12 6.36 -17.51
CA ILE A 5 1.44 6.08 -16.12
C ILE A 5 1.42 4.56 -16.03
N GLU A 6 2.58 3.95 -16.29
CA GLU A 6 2.80 2.53 -16.08
C GLU A 6 2.35 2.23 -14.67
N ARG A 7 1.50 1.21 -14.54
CA ARG A 7 1.02 0.70 -13.26
C ARG A 7 2.25 0.33 -12.44
N THR A 8 2.70 1.26 -11.61
CA THR A 8 3.76 0.93 -10.66
C THR A 8 3.16 -0.06 -9.66
N PRO A 9 3.92 -1.05 -9.18
CA PRO A 9 3.47 -1.97 -8.12
C PRO A 9 3.00 -1.24 -6.85
N TRP A 10 3.29 0.05 -6.77
CA TRP A 10 2.96 1.00 -5.72
C TRP A 10 1.61 1.72 -5.92
N GLY A 11 0.89 1.47 -7.02
CA GLY A 11 -0.44 2.01 -7.25
C GLY A 11 -0.49 3.51 -7.62
N TRP A 12 0.62 4.11 -8.07
CA TRP A 12 0.62 5.51 -8.47
C TRP A 12 -0.14 5.66 -9.79
N THR A 13 -1.34 6.23 -9.72
CA THR A 13 -2.19 6.56 -10.87
C THR A 13 -3.02 7.80 -10.53
N THR A 14 -3.56 8.47 -11.55
CA THR A 14 -4.39 9.68 -11.39
C THR A 14 -5.84 9.37 -11.00
N VAL A 15 -6.21 8.09 -10.91
CA VAL A 15 -7.56 7.68 -10.50
C VAL A 15 -7.66 7.57 -8.98
N GLU A 16 -8.81 7.90 -8.41
CA GLU A 16 -9.02 7.84 -6.96
C GLU A 16 -9.04 6.40 -6.41
N ASN A 17 -9.51 5.45 -7.22
CA ASN A 17 -9.59 4.03 -6.87
C ASN A 17 -9.05 3.16 -8.01
N VAL A 18 -8.30 2.13 -7.66
CA VAL A 18 -7.85 1.07 -8.56
C VAL A 18 -8.50 -0.22 -8.10
N CYS A 19 -9.33 -0.81 -8.95
CA CYS A 19 -9.82 -2.15 -8.66
C CYS A 19 -8.73 -3.18 -8.98
N VAL A 20 -8.54 -4.12 -8.05
CA VAL A 20 -7.60 -5.23 -8.16
C VAL A 20 -8.34 -6.52 -7.84
N GLU A 21 -8.00 -7.61 -8.53
CA GLU A 21 -8.61 -8.93 -8.27
C GLU A 21 -8.28 -9.42 -6.86
N GLN A 22 -7.10 -9.06 -6.35
CA GLN A 22 -6.64 -9.35 -5.00
C GLN A 22 -6.07 -8.08 -4.38
N VAL A 23 -6.69 -7.62 -3.28
CA VAL A 23 -6.35 -6.35 -2.60
C VAL A 23 -4.94 -6.35 -2.01
N ARG A 24 -4.32 -7.53 -1.86
CA ARG A 24 -2.97 -7.90 -1.37
C ARG A 24 -3.10 -8.87 -0.19
N TYR A 25 -2.09 -9.71 -0.03
CA TYR A 25 -1.93 -10.57 1.14
C TYR A 25 -0.72 -10.08 1.93
N PHE A 26 -0.93 -9.83 3.21
CA PHE A 26 0.13 -9.47 4.14
C PHE A 26 0.25 -10.59 5.16
N THR A 27 1.48 -11.03 5.41
CA THR A 27 1.79 -11.94 6.50
C THR A 27 2.69 -11.24 7.51
N PHE A 28 2.73 -11.75 8.74
CA PHE A 28 3.52 -11.20 9.83
C PHE A 28 4.39 -12.29 10.42
N ASN A 29 5.54 -11.91 10.99
CA ASN A 29 6.29 -12.80 11.85
C ASN A 29 5.57 -13.02 13.20
N ASP A 30 6.09 -13.95 14.00
CA ASP A 30 5.48 -14.32 15.30
C ASP A 30 5.45 -13.16 16.30
N GLU A 31 6.40 -12.23 16.21
CA GLU A 31 6.51 -11.06 17.10
C GLU A 31 5.63 -9.89 16.65
N MET A 32 5.03 -9.98 15.46
CA MET A 32 4.22 -8.91 14.85
C MET A 32 4.96 -7.58 14.72
N ASP A 33 6.26 -7.60 14.48
CA ASP A 33 7.07 -6.40 14.24
C ASP A 33 7.63 -6.36 12.80
N ILE A 34 7.47 -7.45 12.03
CA ILE A 34 7.79 -7.52 10.60
C ILE A 34 6.55 -7.94 9.81
N MET A 35 6.24 -7.21 8.75
CA MET A 35 5.21 -7.54 7.78
C MET A 35 5.84 -7.88 6.42
N PHE A 36 5.34 -8.91 5.77
CA PHE A 36 5.72 -9.32 4.42
C PHE A 36 4.55 -9.07 3.46
N SER A 37 4.82 -8.44 2.32
CA SER A 37 3.87 -8.28 1.23
C SER A 37 4.34 -9.05 0.01
N ASP A 38 3.58 -10.07 -0.37
CA ASP A 38 3.77 -10.77 -1.63
C ASP A 38 3.14 -9.94 -2.76
N ILE A 39 3.98 -9.46 -3.67
CA ILE A 39 3.56 -8.82 -4.91
C ILE A 39 3.92 -9.78 -6.04
N ALA A 40 2.92 -10.25 -6.79
CA ALA A 40 3.12 -11.26 -7.85
C ALA A 40 4.14 -10.85 -8.94
N GLU A 41 4.47 -9.56 -9.02
CA GLU A 41 5.43 -8.98 -9.97
C GLU A 41 6.87 -8.94 -9.42
N LEU A 42 7.09 -9.34 -8.16
CA LEU A 42 8.40 -9.36 -7.51
C LEU A 42 8.82 -10.80 -7.18
N ASP A 43 10.11 -11.09 -7.38
CA ASP A 43 10.69 -12.41 -7.07
C ASP A 43 10.84 -12.66 -5.56
N GLU A 44 10.93 -11.58 -4.76
CA GLU A 44 11.04 -11.60 -3.31
C GLU A 44 9.95 -10.72 -2.67
N PRO A 45 9.43 -11.11 -1.48
CA PRO A 45 8.44 -10.30 -0.78
C PRO A 45 9.04 -8.96 -0.35
N LEU A 46 8.22 -7.91 -0.38
CA LEU A 46 8.58 -6.66 0.29
C LEU A 46 8.47 -6.86 1.79
N VAL A 47 9.53 -6.45 2.50
CA VAL A 47 9.61 -6.54 3.95
C VAL A 47 9.38 -5.16 4.55
N TYR A 48 8.58 -5.08 5.60
CA TYR A 48 8.28 -3.86 6.33
C TYR A 48 8.55 -4.05 7.81
N ARG A 49 9.25 -3.10 8.44
CA ARG A 49 9.35 -3.00 9.90
C ARG A 49 8.15 -2.25 10.43
N VAL A 50 7.38 -2.87 11.31
CA VAL A 50 6.18 -2.28 11.90
C VAL A 50 6.56 -1.44 13.13
N HIS A 51 6.01 -0.23 13.22
CA HIS A 51 6.23 0.68 14.33
C HIS A 51 5.00 0.76 15.24
N GLU A 52 3.80 0.82 14.64
CA GLU A 52 2.57 1.03 15.39
C GLU A 52 1.37 0.40 14.66
N TYR A 53 0.42 -0.07 15.47
CA TYR A 53 -0.87 -0.55 15.03
C TYR A 53 -1.98 0.37 15.53
N SER A 54 -2.96 0.64 14.68
CA SER A 54 -4.21 1.28 15.08
C SER A 54 -5.41 0.48 14.53
N SER A 55 -6.62 0.87 14.91
CA SER A 55 -7.84 0.24 14.38
C SER A 55 -8.08 0.53 12.89
N TYR A 56 -7.36 1.49 12.30
CA TYR A 56 -7.56 1.94 10.92
C TYR A 56 -6.27 2.02 10.10
N SER A 57 -5.12 1.69 10.68
CA SER A 57 -3.83 1.75 9.99
C SER A 57 -2.75 0.89 10.63
N ILE A 58 -1.70 0.63 9.87
CA ILE A 58 -0.42 0.12 10.37
C ILE A 58 0.67 1.08 9.90
N THR A 59 1.47 1.59 10.83
CA THR A 59 2.61 2.47 10.55
C THR A 59 3.88 1.65 10.47
N MET A 60 4.64 1.82 9.39
CA MET A 60 5.75 0.93 9.03
C MET A 60 6.80 1.63 8.16
N GLU A 61 8.01 1.08 8.16
CA GLU A 61 9.11 1.43 7.27
C GLU A 61 9.40 0.26 6.33
N ILE A 62 9.72 0.53 5.06
CA ILE A 62 10.12 -0.52 4.11
C ILE A 62 11.58 -0.89 4.37
N ASP A 63 11.90 -2.18 4.46
CA ASP A 63 13.29 -2.58 4.59
C ASP A 63 14.10 -2.19 3.35
N GLY A 64 15.24 -1.55 3.55
CA GLY A 64 16.02 -0.95 2.46
C GLY A 64 15.41 0.33 1.87
N GLU A 65 14.43 0.96 2.52
CA GLU A 65 13.92 2.29 2.12
C GLU A 65 15.05 3.31 2.02
N THR A 66 15.16 3.98 0.87
CA THR A 66 16.16 5.03 0.63
C THR A 66 15.55 6.40 0.38
N ARG A 67 14.21 6.48 0.24
CA ARG A 67 13.53 7.76 0.02
C ARG A 67 13.57 8.58 1.30
N MET A 68 13.81 9.88 1.12
CA MET A 68 13.83 10.87 2.20
C MET A 68 12.67 11.83 2.03
N THR A 69 12.15 12.35 3.13
CA THR A 69 11.25 13.51 3.13
C THR A 69 12.02 14.78 2.75
N ASP A 70 11.31 15.87 2.53
CA ASP A 70 11.93 17.19 2.29
C ASP A 70 12.76 17.68 3.49
N GLU A 71 12.53 17.12 4.69
CA GLU A 71 13.30 17.39 5.90
C GLU A 71 14.55 16.50 6.05
N GLY A 72 14.80 15.59 5.10
CA GLY A 72 15.97 14.73 5.07
C GLY A 72 15.91 13.54 6.03
N VAL A 73 14.71 13.15 6.48
CA VAL A 73 14.49 11.93 7.27
C VAL A 73 13.89 10.81 6.40
N PRO A 74 14.12 9.53 6.73
CA PRO A 74 13.54 8.41 5.98
C PRO A 74 12.00 8.49 5.91
N VAL A 75 11.44 8.07 4.78
CA VAL A 75 9.98 8.02 4.61
C VAL A 75 9.40 6.87 5.43
N VAL A 76 8.44 7.18 6.30
CA VAL A 76 7.60 6.20 7.00
C VAL A 76 6.23 6.15 6.33
N TRP A 77 5.67 4.95 6.22
CA TRP A 77 4.41 4.67 5.54
C TRP A 77 3.32 4.24 6.51
N GLU A 78 2.08 4.61 6.21
CA GLU A 78 0.88 4.07 6.82
C GLU A 78 0.13 3.26 5.76
N LEU A 79 -0.11 1.98 6.05
CA LEU A 79 -1.13 1.20 5.36
C LEU A 79 -2.48 1.51 6.01
N ARG A 80 -3.34 2.26 5.33
CA ARG A 80 -4.65 2.69 5.84
C ARG A 80 -5.78 1.81 5.35
N PHE A 81 -6.75 1.55 6.22
CA PHE A 81 -7.93 0.75 5.93
C PHE A 81 -9.11 1.67 5.61
N GLY A 82 -9.59 1.65 4.36
CA GLY A 82 -10.72 2.42 3.87
C GLY A 82 -12.08 1.72 4.00
N GLY A 83 -12.13 0.58 4.70
CA GLY A 83 -13.29 -0.31 4.77
C GLY A 83 -12.86 -1.78 4.67
N PRO A 84 -13.81 -2.72 4.58
CA PRO A 84 -13.50 -4.16 4.54
C PRO A 84 -12.69 -4.57 3.30
N ASP A 85 -12.76 -3.79 2.22
CA ASP A 85 -12.21 -4.16 0.92
C ASP A 85 -11.26 -3.12 0.33
N GLY A 86 -10.84 -2.12 1.11
CA GLY A 86 -10.07 -0.98 0.61
C GLY A 86 -8.83 -0.69 1.43
N ILE A 87 -7.67 -0.60 0.77
CA ILE A 87 -6.42 -0.13 1.39
C ILE A 87 -5.81 1.01 0.59
N CYS A 88 -5.08 1.90 1.26
CA CYS A 88 -4.23 2.87 0.59
C CYS A 88 -2.94 3.10 1.38
N TRP A 89 -1.89 3.54 0.68
CA TRP A 89 -0.60 3.88 1.28
C TRP A 89 -0.49 5.38 1.46
N ARG A 90 -0.20 5.83 2.69
CA ARG A 90 0.10 7.23 2.98
C ARG A 90 1.52 7.35 3.50
N ALA A 91 2.32 8.28 2.99
CA ALA A 91 3.54 8.66 3.67
C ALA A 91 3.22 9.57 4.88
N THR A 92 3.84 9.36 6.03
CA THR A 92 3.52 10.09 7.27
C THR A 92 3.75 11.59 7.19
N HIS A 93 4.66 12.03 6.29
CA HIS A 93 4.95 13.43 6.02
C HIS A 93 3.94 14.12 5.09
N TRP A 94 3.05 13.36 4.44
CA TRP A 94 1.95 13.94 3.67
C TRP A 94 0.84 14.46 4.59
N SER A 95 -0.05 15.28 4.03
CA SER A 95 -1.27 15.69 4.73
C SER A 95 -2.02 14.47 5.24
N PHE A 96 -2.75 14.63 6.34
CA PHE A 96 -3.53 13.55 6.90
C PHE A 96 -4.57 13.00 5.91
N PHE A 97 -5.04 13.81 4.96
CA PHE A 97 -6.03 13.38 3.97
C PHE A 97 -5.43 12.81 2.69
N ASP A 98 -4.11 12.89 2.51
CA ASP A 98 -3.44 12.40 1.31
C ASP A 98 -3.19 10.90 1.42
N CYS A 99 -3.39 10.19 0.32
CA CYS A 99 -3.08 8.78 0.18
C CYS A 99 -2.78 8.45 -1.29
N SER A 100 -2.14 7.31 -1.53
CA SER A 100 -2.20 6.67 -2.84
C SER A 100 -3.67 6.43 -3.22
N PRO A 101 -3.97 6.23 -4.52
CA PRO A 101 -5.22 5.64 -4.94
C PRO A 101 -5.58 4.42 -4.07
N PHE A 102 -6.85 4.29 -3.70
CA PHE A 102 -7.31 3.13 -2.94
C PHE A 102 -7.28 1.88 -3.82
N LEU A 103 -6.64 0.83 -3.33
CA LEU A 103 -6.76 -0.50 -3.88
C LEU A 103 -8.04 -1.12 -3.34
N VAL A 104 -9.00 -1.38 -4.22
CA VAL A 104 -10.29 -1.98 -3.88
C VAL A 104 -10.49 -3.30 -4.61
N ARG A 105 -11.23 -4.24 -4.02
CA ARG A 105 -11.54 -5.50 -4.69
C ARG A 105 -12.45 -5.24 -5.90
N CYS A 106 -12.11 -5.76 -7.08
CA CYS A 106 -13.01 -5.62 -8.24
C CYS A 106 -14.37 -6.27 -7.94
N PRO A 107 -15.50 -5.64 -8.30
CA PRO A 107 -16.80 -6.27 -8.18
C PRO A 107 -16.83 -7.54 -9.03
N GLU A 108 -17.32 -8.66 -8.49
CA GLU A 108 -17.54 -9.85 -9.30
C GLU A 108 -18.50 -9.46 -10.44
N LEU A 109 -18.06 -9.63 -11.69
CA LEU A 109 -18.98 -9.56 -12.81
C LEU A 109 -19.95 -10.71 -12.63
N SER A 110 -21.17 -10.43 -12.18
CA SER A 110 -22.23 -11.43 -12.09
C SER A 110 -22.30 -12.20 -13.41
N PRO A 111 -22.29 -13.54 -13.42
CA PRO A 111 -22.41 -14.29 -14.66
C PRO A 111 -23.77 -13.94 -15.28
N THR A 112 -23.74 -13.41 -16.49
CA THR A 112 -24.94 -13.20 -17.30
C THR A 112 -25.60 -14.56 -17.49
N SER A 113 -26.77 -14.76 -16.88
CA SER A 113 -27.62 -15.93 -17.13
C SER A 113 -28.14 -15.96 -18.56
#